data_AF-A0A9D8TXD7-F1
#
_entry.id   AF-A0A9D8TXD7-F1
#
_cell.length_a   1.000
_cell.length_b   1.000
_cell.length_c   1.000
_cell.angle_alpha   90.00
_cell.angle_beta   90.00
_cell.angle_gamma   90.00
#
_symmetry.space_group_name_H-M   'P 1'
#
loop_
_entity.id
_entity.type
_entity.pdbx_description
1 polymer ?
#
loop_
_entity_poly.entity_id
_entity_poly.type
_entity_poly.pdbx_seq_one_letter_code
_entity_poly.pdbx_strand_id
1 'polypeptide(L)'
;MLTESPFDDLLNLIDQLPARDEESVQELVDRLIKSHNVKAGRSDAALSWLTWLAGWQGKSKLSLRESHLCLFTSSYAGAGDTQEVEGFAEKAGRGQTALNQLCKDKGLGLRVLELAPSVPHNIDTGWSERECMAACAFGMEATAAGGDMLALSAFSAGADAVAQKLIVSLEGLNQDCPDKRDVLKCFKELAGREIAAMVGAIVAARSRRLPVVVEGWAAIAAMKVLYLVSPEAVAHVRAASSESASQTAVLASMQQEPLLSSFEGLPPGCGLAVALSALSPLISLA
;
A
#
# COMPACT_ATOMS: atom_id res chain seq x y z
N MET A 1 9.81 21.81 12.62
CA MET A 1 11.08 22.36 12.10
C MET A 1 11.59 21.35 11.11
N LEU A 2 11.75 21.71 9.84
CA LEU A 2 12.39 20.81 8.86
C LEU A 2 13.84 20.61 9.32
N THR A 3 14.20 19.37 9.56
CA THR A 3 15.58 18.97 9.90
C THR A 3 16.48 19.13 8.67
N GLU A 4 17.81 19.09 8.83
CA GLU A 4 18.74 19.23 7.69
C GLU A 4 18.67 18.06 6.69
N SER A 5 18.04 16.92 7.06
CA SER A 5 17.92 15.69 6.27
C SER A 5 16.45 15.34 6.02
N PRO A 6 15.97 15.30 4.76
CA PRO A 6 14.61 14.86 4.43
C PRO A 6 14.19 13.49 4.99
N PHE A 7 15.14 12.59 5.25
CA PHE A 7 14.93 11.31 5.91
C PHE A 7 14.69 11.45 7.41
N ASP A 8 15.35 12.39 8.09
CA ASP A 8 15.00 12.71 9.48
C ASP A 8 13.58 13.27 9.57
N ASP A 9 13.13 14.07 8.59
CA ASP A 9 11.75 14.53 8.53
C ASP A 9 10.76 13.36 8.34
N LEU A 10 11.09 12.37 7.51
CA LEU A 10 10.29 11.14 7.36
C LEU A 10 10.21 10.35 8.67
N LEU A 11 11.34 10.16 9.35
CA LEU A 11 11.39 9.44 10.63
C LEU A 11 10.58 10.17 11.71
N ASN A 12 10.72 11.49 11.80
CA ASN A 12 9.93 12.33 12.70
C ASN A 12 8.43 12.25 12.40
N LEU A 13 8.05 12.15 11.13
CA LEU A 13 6.66 11.98 10.72
C LEU A 13 6.12 10.61 11.15
N ILE A 14 6.92 9.54 10.96
CA ILE A 14 6.58 8.18 11.38
C ILE A 14 6.34 8.10 12.89
N ASP A 15 7.19 8.75 13.68
CA ASP A 15 7.08 8.76 15.15
C ASP A 15 5.83 9.51 15.65
N GLN A 16 5.20 10.34 14.82
CA GLN A 16 4.00 11.12 15.15
C GLN A 16 2.70 10.50 14.61
N LEU A 17 2.76 9.34 13.97
CA LEU A 17 1.60 8.71 13.38
C LEU A 17 0.57 8.30 14.45
N PRO A 18 -0.74 8.47 14.19
CA PRO A 18 -1.78 8.27 15.21
C PRO A 18 -1.93 6.79 15.59
N ALA A 19 -1.98 6.43 16.87
CA ALA A 19 -2.19 5.04 17.29
C ALA A 19 -3.54 4.43 16.84
N ARG A 20 -3.64 3.10 16.92
CA ARG A 20 -4.89 2.36 16.67
C ARG A 20 -5.95 2.80 17.66
N ASP A 21 -7.17 3.02 17.17
CA ASP A 21 -8.28 3.37 18.04
C ASP A 21 -8.90 2.10 18.64
N GLU A 22 -8.40 1.69 19.80
CA GLU A 22 -8.89 0.52 20.52
C GLU A 22 -10.31 0.73 21.10
N GLU A 23 -10.76 1.98 21.31
CA GLU A 23 -12.13 2.27 21.75
C GLU A 23 -13.14 1.92 20.65
N SER A 24 -12.87 2.38 19.42
CA SER A 24 -13.67 2.01 18.24
C SER A 24 -13.71 0.50 17.98
N VAL A 25 -12.61 -0.20 18.28
CA VAL A 25 -12.54 -1.68 18.17
C VAL A 25 -13.44 -2.33 19.21
N GLN A 26 -13.34 -1.91 20.47
CA GLN A 26 -14.14 -2.49 21.55
C GLN A 26 -15.64 -2.27 21.32
N GLU A 27 -16.03 -1.06 20.91
CA GLU A 27 -17.43 -0.75 20.57
C GLU A 27 -17.97 -1.63 19.43
N LEU A 28 -17.16 -1.87 18.38
CA LEU A 28 -17.53 -2.78 17.29
C LEU A 28 -17.76 -4.20 17.81
N VAL A 29 -16.83 -4.72 18.62
CA VAL A 29 -16.89 -6.08 19.18
C VAL A 29 -18.13 -6.23 20.06
N ASP A 30 -18.41 -5.26 20.93
CA ASP A 30 -19.60 -5.27 21.78
C ASP A 30 -20.90 -5.32 20.97
N ARG A 31 -20.95 -4.62 19.83
CA ARG A 31 -22.11 -4.63 18.93
C ARG A 31 -22.29 -5.97 18.22
N LEU A 32 -21.20 -6.56 17.74
CA LEU A 32 -21.19 -7.88 17.09
C LEU A 32 -21.63 -9.02 18.03
N ILE A 33 -21.23 -8.94 19.30
CA ILE A 33 -21.67 -9.90 20.33
C ILE A 33 -23.17 -9.74 20.60
N LYS A 34 -23.67 -8.52 20.75
CA LYS A 34 -25.10 -8.25 20.98
C LYS A 34 -25.98 -8.72 19.82
N SER A 35 -25.53 -8.59 18.58
CA SER A 35 -26.28 -9.03 17.40
C SER A 35 -26.24 -10.54 17.14
N HIS A 36 -25.50 -11.31 17.96
CA HIS A 36 -25.24 -12.75 17.75
C HIS A 36 -24.56 -13.07 16.39
N ASN A 37 -24.00 -12.06 15.71
CA ASN A 37 -23.30 -12.22 14.43
C ASN A 37 -21.91 -12.85 14.62
N VAL A 38 -21.39 -12.86 15.85
CA VAL A 38 -20.15 -13.57 16.23
C VAL A 38 -20.42 -14.37 17.50
N LYS A 39 -20.09 -15.67 17.48
CA LYS A 39 -20.03 -16.49 18.70
C LYS A 39 -18.70 -16.24 19.40
N ALA A 40 -18.72 -16.03 20.71
CA ALA A 40 -17.50 -15.94 21.52
C ALA A 40 -16.58 -17.15 21.25
N GLY A 41 -15.33 -16.90 20.88
CA GLY A 41 -14.32 -17.95 20.64
C GLY A 41 -14.18 -18.49 19.22
N ARG A 42 -14.77 -17.87 18.18
CA ARG A 42 -14.38 -18.14 16.79
C ARG A 42 -13.06 -17.43 16.44
N SER A 43 -12.05 -18.18 16.00
CA SER A 43 -10.95 -17.64 15.20
C SER A 43 -11.51 -17.32 13.81
N ASP A 44 -11.91 -16.07 13.56
CA ASP A 44 -12.54 -15.73 12.28
C ASP A 44 -11.74 -14.63 11.60
N ALA A 45 -11.15 -14.93 10.45
CA ALA A 45 -10.43 -13.95 9.62
C ALA A 45 -11.30 -12.70 9.41
N ALA A 46 -12.63 -12.87 9.29
CA ALA A 46 -13.59 -11.77 9.25
C ALA A 46 -13.47 -10.83 10.45
N LEU A 47 -13.42 -11.34 11.70
CA LEU A 47 -13.28 -10.50 12.88
C LEU A 47 -11.94 -9.77 12.91
N SER A 48 -10.86 -10.41 12.46
CA SER A 48 -9.54 -9.76 12.30
C SER A 48 -9.62 -8.58 11.33
N TRP A 49 -10.27 -8.74 10.18
CA TRP A 49 -10.45 -7.66 9.21
C TRP A 49 -11.37 -6.55 9.72
N LEU A 50 -12.48 -6.87 10.37
CA LEU A 50 -13.43 -5.89 10.89
C LEU A 50 -12.81 -5.05 12.02
N THR A 51 -12.11 -5.69 12.96
CA THR A 51 -11.43 -4.99 14.07
C THR A 51 -10.21 -4.21 13.60
N TRP A 52 -9.49 -4.68 12.59
CA TRP A 52 -8.45 -3.89 11.93
C TRP A 52 -9.04 -2.65 11.26
N LEU A 53 -10.12 -2.81 10.50
CA LEU A 53 -10.79 -1.69 9.84
C LEU A 53 -11.31 -0.66 10.85
N ALA A 54 -11.97 -1.10 11.93
CA ALA A 54 -12.50 -0.20 12.96
C ALA A 54 -11.40 0.64 13.61
N GLY A 55 -10.32 -0.02 14.04
CA GLY A 55 -9.23 0.65 14.75
C GLY A 55 -8.49 1.65 13.86
N TRP A 56 -8.39 1.37 12.56
CA TRP A 56 -7.68 2.25 11.63
C TRP A 56 -8.54 3.33 11.00
N GLN A 57 -9.85 3.11 10.85
CA GLN A 57 -10.80 4.18 10.53
C GLN A 57 -11.12 5.08 11.74
N GLY A 58 -10.84 4.60 12.96
CA GLY A 58 -11.22 5.31 14.18
C GLY A 58 -12.74 5.44 14.33
N LYS A 59 -13.48 4.43 13.89
CA LYS A 59 -14.95 4.38 14.03
C LYS A 59 -15.44 2.95 14.19
N SER A 60 -16.34 2.75 15.14
CA SER A 60 -17.00 1.45 15.34
C SER A 60 -18.03 1.13 14.27
N LYS A 61 -18.60 2.16 13.61
CA LYS A 61 -19.48 1.99 12.43
C LYS A 61 -18.66 2.07 11.15
N LEU A 62 -18.27 0.90 10.67
CA LEU A 62 -17.42 0.72 9.49
C LEU A 62 -18.08 1.29 8.23
N SER A 63 -17.26 1.75 7.29
CA SER A 63 -17.73 2.17 5.97
C SER A 63 -16.69 1.84 4.91
N LEU A 64 -17.14 1.55 3.69
CA LEU A 64 -16.31 1.40 2.48
C LEU A 64 -16.98 2.11 1.28
N ARG A 65 -17.79 3.14 1.57
CA ARG A 65 -18.59 3.84 0.56
C ARG A 65 -17.71 4.59 -0.43
N GLU A 66 -16.63 5.18 0.08
CA GLU A 66 -15.68 5.94 -0.71
C GLU A 66 -14.31 5.27 -0.60
N SER A 67 -14.09 4.22 -1.37
CA SER A 67 -12.81 3.50 -1.41
C SER A 67 -12.10 3.79 -2.72
N HIS A 68 -10.80 4.11 -2.64
CA HIS A 68 -10.02 4.53 -3.81
C HIS A 68 -8.89 3.55 -4.09
N LEU A 69 -8.80 3.09 -5.34
CA LEU A 69 -7.62 2.42 -5.88
C LEU A 69 -6.73 3.47 -6.54
N CYS A 70 -5.51 3.63 -6.03
CA CYS A 70 -4.48 4.46 -6.62
C CYS A 70 -3.42 3.58 -7.28
N LEU A 71 -3.24 3.76 -8.58
CA LEU A 71 -2.27 3.06 -9.40
C LEU A 71 -1.16 4.04 -9.80
N PHE A 72 0.05 3.81 -9.30
CA PHE A 72 1.21 4.61 -9.65
C PHE A 72 1.85 4.11 -10.94
N THR A 73 2.17 5.01 -11.87
CA THR A 73 2.84 4.64 -13.12
C THR A 73 4.21 5.31 -13.22
N SER A 74 5.21 4.54 -13.63
CA SER A 74 6.59 4.98 -13.81
C SER A 74 7.30 4.05 -14.80
N SER A 75 8.57 4.32 -15.08
CA SER A 75 9.38 3.47 -15.95
C SER A 75 10.83 3.45 -15.48
N TYR A 76 11.56 2.41 -15.87
CA TYR A 76 12.96 2.21 -15.51
C TYR A 76 13.85 2.15 -16.76
N ALA A 77 15.04 2.72 -16.67
CA ALA A 77 15.98 2.73 -17.78
C ALA A 77 16.40 1.30 -18.13
N GLY A 78 16.31 0.94 -19.42
CA GLY A 78 16.66 -0.40 -19.90
C GLY A 78 15.64 -1.50 -19.58
N ALA A 79 14.45 -1.17 -19.07
CA ALA A 79 13.42 -2.14 -18.75
C ALA A 79 12.07 -1.82 -19.41
N GLY A 80 11.57 -2.79 -20.18
CA GLY A 80 10.26 -2.78 -20.85
C GLY A 80 10.01 -1.60 -21.78
N ASP A 81 8.75 -1.45 -22.22
CA ASP A 81 8.33 -0.41 -23.15
C ASP A 81 7.64 0.74 -22.41
N THR A 82 8.22 1.94 -22.46
CA THR A 82 7.62 3.12 -21.83
C THR A 82 6.28 3.49 -22.47
N GLN A 83 6.12 3.23 -23.78
CA GLN A 83 4.91 3.54 -24.52
C GLN A 83 3.73 2.67 -24.05
N GLU A 84 4.01 1.45 -23.56
CA GLU A 84 2.99 0.61 -22.95
C GLU A 84 2.45 1.23 -21.66
N VAL A 85 3.35 1.75 -20.81
CA VAL A 85 2.98 2.44 -19.56
C VAL A 85 2.21 3.72 -19.83
N GLU A 86 2.70 4.56 -20.74
CA GLU A 86 2.04 5.80 -21.14
C GLU A 86 0.67 5.53 -21.77
N GLY A 87 0.59 4.57 -22.70
CA GLY A 87 -0.65 4.19 -23.36
C GLY A 87 -1.66 3.56 -22.39
N PHE A 88 -1.21 2.82 -21.38
CA PHE A 88 -2.07 2.35 -20.30
C PHE A 88 -2.59 3.52 -19.46
N ALA A 89 -1.71 4.44 -19.03
CA ALA A 89 -2.10 5.59 -18.20
C ALA A 89 -3.11 6.49 -18.93
N GLU A 90 -2.91 6.76 -20.22
CA GLU A 90 -3.83 7.52 -21.06
C GLU A 90 -5.21 6.85 -21.15
N LYS A 91 -5.25 5.54 -21.45
CA LYS A 91 -6.51 4.77 -21.51
C LYS A 91 -7.19 4.75 -20.15
N ALA A 92 -6.44 4.60 -19.07
CA ALA A 92 -6.96 4.54 -17.72
C ALA A 92 -7.56 5.89 -17.28
N GLY A 93 -6.91 7.01 -17.61
CA GLY A 93 -7.44 8.36 -17.42
C GLY A 93 -8.72 8.63 -18.21
N ARG A 94 -8.93 7.93 -19.33
CA ARG A 94 -10.15 8.00 -20.15
C ARG A 94 -11.25 7.01 -19.75
N GLY A 95 -11.05 6.17 -18.73
CA GLY A 95 -12.05 5.17 -18.35
C GLY A 95 -12.06 3.91 -19.22
N GLN A 96 -11.02 3.67 -20.02
CA GLN A 96 -11.03 2.70 -21.13
C GLN A 96 -10.32 1.38 -20.83
N THR A 97 -9.77 1.19 -19.64
CA THR A 97 -9.12 -0.08 -19.26
C THR A 97 -10.11 -1.05 -18.62
N ALA A 98 -9.76 -2.33 -18.60
CA ALA A 98 -10.51 -3.35 -17.84
C ALA A 98 -10.59 -2.99 -16.35
N LEU A 99 -9.52 -2.41 -15.79
CA LEU A 99 -9.49 -1.95 -14.40
C LEU A 99 -10.52 -0.83 -14.14
N ASN A 100 -10.72 0.10 -15.08
CA ASN A 100 -11.77 1.12 -14.95
C ASN A 100 -13.16 0.49 -14.85
N GLN A 101 -13.46 -0.48 -15.73
CA GLN A 101 -14.76 -1.14 -15.74
C GLN A 101 -14.97 -1.93 -14.45
N LEU A 102 -13.94 -2.65 -13.99
CA LEU A 102 -13.99 -3.38 -12.73
C LEU A 102 -14.19 -2.44 -11.53
N CYS A 103 -13.43 -1.35 -11.45
CA CYS A 103 -13.60 -0.36 -10.37
C CYS A 103 -15.02 0.23 -10.37
N LYS A 104 -15.54 0.58 -11.56
CA LYS A 104 -16.92 1.07 -11.70
C LYS A 104 -17.95 0.05 -11.21
N ASP A 105 -17.83 -1.21 -11.62
CA ASP A 105 -18.71 -2.30 -11.20
C ASP A 105 -18.66 -2.56 -9.70
N LYS A 106 -17.50 -2.36 -9.07
CA LYS A 106 -17.29 -2.53 -7.63
C LYS A 106 -17.54 -1.26 -6.80
N GLY A 107 -17.92 -0.14 -7.44
CA GLY A 107 -18.14 1.14 -6.75
C GLY A 107 -16.85 1.75 -6.16
N LEU A 108 -15.70 1.49 -6.78
CA LEU A 108 -14.39 1.99 -6.36
C LEU A 108 -13.98 3.18 -7.23
N GLY A 109 -13.41 4.21 -6.61
CA GLY A 109 -12.75 5.28 -7.35
C GLY A 109 -11.38 4.83 -7.85
N LEU A 110 -11.10 4.93 -9.15
CA LEU A 110 -9.76 4.67 -9.70
C LEU A 110 -9.02 5.99 -9.90
N ARG A 111 -7.78 6.06 -9.42
CA ARG A 111 -6.85 7.18 -9.65
C ARG A 111 -5.55 6.63 -10.24
N VAL A 112 -5.10 7.24 -11.33
CA VAL A 112 -3.80 6.92 -11.93
C VAL A 112 -2.88 8.11 -11.67
N LEU A 113 -1.75 7.85 -11.02
CA LEU A 113 -0.80 8.87 -10.59
C LEU A 113 0.51 8.66 -11.34
N GLU A 114 0.78 9.54 -12.30
CA GLU A 114 1.91 9.42 -13.22
C GLU A 114 3.18 10.05 -12.66
N LEU A 115 4.23 9.25 -12.49
CA LEU A 115 5.56 9.66 -12.04
C LEU A 115 6.53 9.64 -13.24
N ALA A 116 6.27 10.53 -14.19
CA ALA A 116 7.07 10.71 -15.40
C ALA A 116 7.36 9.37 -16.14
N PRO A 117 6.32 8.62 -16.59
CA PRO A 117 6.51 7.36 -17.31
C PRO A 117 7.30 7.50 -18.62
N SER A 118 7.34 8.70 -19.22
CA SER A 118 8.14 9.01 -20.41
C SER A 118 9.63 9.28 -20.13
N VAL A 119 10.04 9.36 -18.86
CA VAL A 119 11.43 9.66 -18.46
C VAL A 119 11.94 8.53 -17.56
N PRO A 120 12.44 7.42 -18.13
CA PRO A 120 12.85 6.25 -17.35
C PRO A 120 13.83 6.55 -16.21
N HIS A 121 13.53 6.07 -15.01
CA HIS A 121 14.40 6.19 -13.86
C HIS A 121 15.61 5.26 -14.00
N ASN A 122 16.82 5.81 -13.91
CA ASN A 122 18.04 5.02 -13.88
C ASN A 122 18.51 4.85 -12.44
N ILE A 123 18.33 3.64 -11.90
CA ILE A 123 18.71 3.30 -10.53
C ILE A 123 20.24 3.35 -10.36
N ASP A 124 21.00 2.99 -11.39
CA ASP A 124 22.46 2.94 -11.31
C ASP A 124 23.09 4.34 -11.18
N THR A 125 22.44 5.36 -11.74
CA THR A 125 22.84 6.76 -11.50
C THR A 125 22.43 7.26 -10.12
N GLY A 126 21.45 6.60 -9.50
CA GLY A 126 20.85 7.00 -8.24
C GLY A 126 20.15 8.36 -8.31
N TRP A 127 19.71 8.82 -7.14
CA TRP A 127 19.14 10.14 -6.90
C TRP A 127 19.40 10.59 -5.47
N SER A 128 19.35 11.90 -5.25
CA SER A 128 19.54 12.49 -3.93
C SER A 128 18.40 12.15 -2.98
N GLU A 129 18.65 12.30 -1.68
CA GLU A 129 17.63 12.13 -0.65
C GLU A 129 16.42 13.07 -0.88
N ARG A 130 16.65 14.27 -1.39
CA ARG A 130 15.60 15.24 -1.72
C ARG A 130 14.73 14.79 -2.88
N GLU A 131 15.31 14.21 -3.93
CA GLU A 131 14.56 13.70 -5.09
C GLU A 131 13.73 12.48 -4.72
N CYS A 132 14.32 11.55 -3.95
CA CYS A 132 13.60 10.40 -3.40
C CYS A 132 12.41 10.86 -2.53
N MET A 133 12.63 11.81 -1.62
CA MET A 133 11.57 12.35 -0.77
C MET A 133 10.57 13.22 -1.53
N ALA A 134 10.94 13.83 -2.66
CA ALA A 134 10.00 14.52 -3.53
C ALA A 134 9.01 13.53 -4.18
N ALA A 135 9.47 12.32 -4.56
CA ALA A 135 8.58 11.26 -5.02
C ALA A 135 7.67 10.77 -3.89
N CYS A 136 8.18 10.62 -2.65
CA CYS A 136 7.35 10.34 -1.47
C CYS A 136 6.26 11.41 -1.28
N ALA A 137 6.64 12.69 -1.34
CA ALA A 137 5.70 13.81 -1.20
C ALA A 137 4.62 13.80 -2.28
N PHE A 138 4.98 13.51 -3.54
CA PHE A 138 4.01 13.31 -4.61
C PHE A 138 3.03 12.18 -4.29
N GLY A 139 3.51 11.06 -3.76
CA GLY A 139 2.68 9.92 -3.39
C GLY A 139 1.62 10.21 -2.33
N MET A 140 1.82 11.23 -1.49
CA MET A 140 0.81 11.67 -0.52
C MET A 140 -0.50 12.11 -1.19
N GLU A 141 -0.45 12.52 -2.47
CA GLU A 141 -1.60 12.86 -3.29
C GLU A 141 -2.60 11.71 -3.40
N ALA A 142 -2.18 10.45 -3.23
CA ALA A 142 -3.07 9.28 -3.22
C ALA A 142 -4.23 9.44 -2.20
N THR A 143 -3.99 10.18 -1.12
CA THR A 143 -4.96 10.42 -0.05
C THR A 143 -5.84 11.67 -0.25
N ALA A 144 -5.60 12.46 -1.30
CA ALA A 144 -6.27 13.75 -1.51
C ALA A 144 -7.79 13.61 -1.72
N ALA A 145 -8.24 12.49 -2.29
CA ALA A 145 -9.66 12.19 -2.45
C ALA A 145 -10.38 11.90 -1.12
N GLY A 146 -9.64 11.71 -0.02
CA GLY A 146 -10.21 11.23 1.24
C GLY A 146 -10.71 9.80 1.10
N GLY A 147 -11.84 9.53 1.75
CA GLY A 147 -12.52 8.25 1.70
C GLY A 147 -12.39 7.40 2.96
N ASP A 148 -12.77 6.15 2.82
CA ASP A 148 -12.82 5.16 3.89
C ASP A 148 -11.63 4.20 3.88
N MET A 149 -11.02 4.01 2.70
CA MET A 149 -9.98 3.03 2.48
C MET A 149 -9.19 3.35 1.21
N LEU A 150 -7.88 3.08 1.25
CA LEU A 150 -6.97 3.28 0.13
C LEU A 150 -6.41 1.93 -0.33
N ALA A 151 -6.44 1.68 -1.63
CA ALA A 151 -5.82 0.53 -2.27
C ALA A 151 -4.65 1.01 -3.15
N LEU A 152 -3.46 0.43 -3.00
CA LEU A 152 -2.25 0.88 -3.69
C LEU A 152 -1.65 -0.25 -4.54
N SER A 153 -1.34 0.08 -5.78
CA SER A 153 -0.55 -0.76 -6.68
C SER A 153 0.27 0.11 -7.64
N ALA A 154 1.06 -0.53 -8.51
CA ALA A 154 1.79 0.15 -9.57
C ALA A 154 1.64 -0.56 -10.92
N PHE A 155 1.76 0.21 -12.00
CA PHE A 155 1.90 -0.29 -13.36
C PHE A 155 3.12 0.37 -14.00
N SER A 156 4.24 -0.34 -14.02
CA SER A 156 5.54 0.20 -14.38
C SER A 156 6.40 -0.87 -15.06
N ALA A 157 7.00 -0.53 -16.19
CA ALA A 157 7.89 -1.42 -16.93
C ALA A 157 9.14 -1.76 -16.10
N GLY A 158 9.34 -3.04 -15.76
CA GLY A 158 10.51 -3.52 -15.01
C GLY A 158 10.43 -3.38 -13.48
N ALA A 159 9.32 -2.88 -12.93
CA ALA A 159 9.20 -2.59 -11.50
C ALA A 159 9.37 -3.82 -10.60
N ASP A 160 8.90 -4.99 -11.04
CA ASP A 160 9.00 -6.22 -10.23
C ASP A 160 10.44 -6.59 -9.94
N ALA A 161 11.32 -6.54 -10.94
CA ALA A 161 12.74 -6.86 -10.77
C ALA A 161 13.43 -5.88 -9.81
N VAL A 162 13.08 -4.59 -9.91
CA VAL A 162 13.61 -3.55 -9.04
C VAL A 162 13.12 -3.73 -7.60
N ALA A 163 11.82 -3.93 -7.42
CA ALA A 163 11.21 -4.18 -6.12
C ALA A 163 11.77 -5.43 -5.44
N GLN A 164 11.96 -6.52 -6.19
CA GLN A 164 12.60 -7.74 -5.69
C GLN A 164 14.06 -7.49 -5.30
N LYS A 165 14.84 -6.76 -6.10
CA LYS A 165 16.22 -6.38 -5.75
C LYS A 165 16.29 -5.56 -4.46
N LEU A 166 15.37 -4.61 -4.29
CA LEU A 166 15.24 -3.83 -3.05
C LEU A 166 14.90 -4.74 -1.87
N ILE A 167 13.90 -5.61 -1.98
CA ILE A 167 13.51 -6.54 -0.92
C ILE A 167 14.67 -7.45 -0.52
N VAL A 168 15.37 -8.07 -1.47
CA VAL A 168 16.53 -8.92 -1.19
C VAL A 168 17.65 -8.14 -0.49
N SER A 169 17.89 -6.90 -0.91
CA SER A 169 18.90 -6.04 -0.26
C SER A 169 18.51 -5.69 1.18
N LEU A 170 17.22 -5.43 1.40
CA LEU A 170 16.66 -5.19 2.73
C LEU A 170 16.71 -6.45 3.61
N GLU A 171 16.46 -7.64 3.06
CA GLU A 171 16.56 -8.93 3.76
C GLU A 171 18.00 -9.28 4.17
N GLY A 172 19.00 -8.69 3.48
CA GLY A 172 20.41 -8.78 3.85
C GLY A 172 20.79 -7.96 5.09
N LEU A 173 19.92 -7.06 5.56
CA LEU A 173 20.10 -6.32 6.81
C LEU A 173 19.69 -7.18 8.01
N ASN A 174 20.11 -6.78 9.23
CA ASN A 174 19.64 -7.41 10.46
C ASN A 174 18.11 -7.22 10.60
N GLN A 175 17.32 -8.26 10.32
CA GLN A 175 15.86 -8.15 10.27
C GLN A 175 15.22 -7.85 11.64
N ASP A 176 15.86 -8.24 12.75
CA ASP A 176 15.29 -8.07 14.09
C ASP A 176 15.39 -6.63 14.59
N CYS A 177 16.47 -5.94 14.23
CA CYS A 177 16.71 -4.54 14.62
C CYS A 177 17.69 -3.89 13.62
N PRO A 178 17.22 -3.56 12.41
CA PRO A 178 18.07 -2.91 11.41
C PRO A 178 18.33 -1.46 11.82
N ASP A 179 19.50 -0.93 11.45
CA ASP A 179 19.69 0.52 11.50
C ASP A 179 18.77 1.18 10.46
N LYS A 180 17.89 2.09 10.93
CA LYS A 180 16.94 2.81 10.07
C LYS A 180 17.67 3.57 8.95
N ARG A 181 18.89 4.05 9.18
CA ARG A 181 19.70 4.74 8.16
C ARG A 181 20.16 3.81 7.06
N ASP A 182 20.50 2.56 7.38
CA ASP A 182 20.84 1.54 6.38
C ASP A 182 19.62 1.17 5.54
N VAL A 183 18.45 1.02 6.17
CA VAL A 183 17.18 0.78 5.47
C VAL A 183 16.88 1.92 4.48
N LEU A 184 16.97 3.18 4.95
CA LEU A 184 16.71 4.35 4.12
C LEU A 184 17.77 4.55 3.03
N LYS A 185 19.01 4.11 3.26
CA LYS A 185 20.05 4.07 2.23
C LYS A 185 19.70 3.06 1.13
N CYS A 186 19.34 1.83 1.48
CA CYS A 186 18.88 0.83 0.51
C CYS A 186 17.66 1.32 -0.27
N PHE A 187 16.69 1.93 0.43
CA PHE A 187 15.52 2.54 -0.17
C PHE A 187 15.91 3.61 -1.21
N LYS A 188 16.75 4.58 -0.83
CA LYS A 188 17.22 5.63 -1.76
C LYS A 188 17.95 5.06 -2.99
N GLU A 189 18.80 4.07 -2.78
CA GLU A 189 19.68 3.52 -3.81
C GLU A 189 18.96 2.60 -4.81
N LEU A 190 17.85 1.97 -4.42
CA LEU A 190 17.21 0.93 -5.21
C LEU A 190 15.74 1.19 -5.56
N ALA A 191 15.03 2.03 -4.81
CA ALA A 191 13.63 2.31 -5.11
C ALA A 191 13.50 3.23 -6.33
N GLY A 192 12.63 2.88 -7.26
CA GLY A 192 12.14 3.85 -8.24
C GLY A 192 11.02 4.72 -7.70
N ARG A 193 10.52 5.58 -8.61
CA ARG A 193 9.59 6.66 -8.26
C ARG A 193 8.28 6.18 -7.68
N GLU A 194 7.72 5.09 -8.19
CA GLU A 194 6.47 4.50 -7.73
C GLU A 194 6.60 3.87 -6.34
N ILE A 195 7.72 3.20 -6.04
CA ILE A 195 7.98 2.64 -4.70
C ILE A 195 8.12 3.79 -3.70
N ALA A 196 8.90 4.83 -4.04
CA ALA A 196 9.05 6.00 -3.19
C ALA A 196 7.70 6.73 -2.97
N ALA A 197 6.91 6.91 -4.02
CA ALA A 197 5.58 7.46 -3.90
C ALA A 197 4.67 6.62 -2.99
N MET A 198 4.69 5.28 -3.10
CA MET A 198 3.90 4.42 -2.22
C MET A 198 4.34 4.50 -0.76
N VAL A 199 5.62 4.69 -0.45
CA VAL A 199 6.08 4.97 0.93
C VAL A 199 5.40 6.23 1.47
N GLY A 200 5.41 7.32 0.70
CA GLY A 200 4.74 8.56 1.10
C GLY A 200 3.21 8.43 1.20
N ALA A 201 2.59 7.67 0.29
CA ALA A 201 1.16 7.39 0.31
C ALA A 201 0.74 6.63 1.59
N ILE A 202 1.50 5.60 1.98
CA ILE A 202 1.24 4.80 3.19
C ILE A 202 1.31 5.69 4.45
N VAL A 203 2.35 6.51 4.58
CA VAL A 203 2.52 7.42 5.73
C VAL A 203 1.42 8.49 5.77
N ALA A 204 1.08 9.07 4.62
CA ALA A 204 -0.01 10.05 4.51
C ALA A 204 -1.38 9.45 4.83
N ALA A 205 -1.61 8.19 4.45
CA ALA A 205 -2.84 7.47 4.75
C ALA A 205 -2.97 7.22 6.25
N ARG A 206 -1.87 6.85 6.92
CA ARG A 206 -1.84 6.67 8.38
C ARG A 206 -2.24 7.94 9.11
N SER A 207 -1.68 9.08 8.70
CA SER A 207 -1.98 10.40 9.27
C SER A 207 -3.46 10.79 9.15
N ARG A 208 -4.17 10.22 8.18
CA ARG A 208 -5.60 10.46 7.90
C ARG A 208 -6.52 9.36 8.41
N ARG A 209 -6.02 8.38 9.18
CA ARG A 209 -6.79 7.20 9.61
C ARG A 209 -7.43 6.46 8.42
N LEU A 210 -6.68 6.32 7.33
CA LEU A 210 -7.08 5.55 6.16
C LEU A 210 -6.41 4.17 6.19
N PRO A 211 -7.15 3.08 6.41
CA PRO A 211 -6.63 1.73 6.20
C PRO A 211 -6.17 1.57 4.75
N VAL A 212 -5.03 0.91 4.56
CA VAL A 212 -4.41 0.70 3.26
C VAL A 212 -4.41 -0.78 2.92
N VAL A 213 -4.74 -1.12 1.67
CA VAL A 213 -4.51 -2.46 1.12
C VAL A 213 -3.59 -2.39 -0.09
N VAL A 214 -2.63 -3.30 -0.16
CA VAL A 214 -1.58 -3.30 -1.18
C VAL A 214 -1.58 -4.58 -2.02
N GLU A 215 -1.13 -4.46 -3.27
CA GLU A 215 -0.92 -5.57 -4.20
C GLU A 215 0.28 -5.28 -5.11
N GLY A 216 0.99 -6.34 -5.48
CA GLY A 216 2.13 -6.28 -6.39
C GLY A 216 3.46 -6.00 -5.67
N TRP A 217 4.56 -6.33 -6.35
CA TRP A 217 5.91 -6.26 -5.80
C TRP A 217 6.30 -4.85 -5.35
N ALA A 218 5.99 -3.82 -6.13
CA ALA A 218 6.36 -2.45 -5.81
C ALA A 218 5.68 -1.94 -4.52
N ALA A 219 4.40 -2.28 -4.31
CA ALA A 219 3.68 -1.90 -3.09
C ALA A 219 4.17 -2.68 -1.87
N ILE A 220 4.50 -3.97 -2.04
CA ILE A 220 5.09 -4.81 -0.99
C ILE A 220 6.50 -4.34 -0.62
N ALA A 221 7.29 -3.90 -1.58
CA ALA A 221 8.61 -3.32 -1.32
C ALA A 221 8.51 -2.01 -0.52
N ALA A 222 7.57 -1.12 -0.89
CA ALA A 222 7.29 0.09 -0.11
C ALA A 222 6.86 -0.23 1.34
N MET A 223 5.99 -1.22 1.51
CA MET A 223 5.59 -1.72 2.82
C MET A 223 6.79 -2.30 3.60
N LYS A 224 7.67 -3.09 2.97
CA LYS A 224 8.85 -3.68 3.61
C LYS A 224 9.86 -2.62 4.07
N VAL A 225 10.08 -1.57 3.28
CA VAL A 225 10.90 -0.41 3.69
C VAL A 225 10.36 0.18 5.00
N LEU A 226 9.07 0.49 5.04
CA LEU A 226 8.46 1.07 6.24
C LEU A 226 8.40 0.09 7.41
N TYR A 227 8.16 -1.20 7.16
CA TYR A 227 8.16 -2.23 8.20
C TYR A 227 9.51 -2.34 8.90
N LEU A 228 10.62 -2.27 8.15
CA LEU A 228 11.97 -2.31 8.73
C LEU A 228 12.35 -0.99 9.42
N VAL A 229 11.77 0.15 9.01
CA VAL A 229 11.92 1.42 9.74
C VAL A 229 11.15 1.38 11.07
N SER A 230 9.90 0.91 11.04
CA SER A 230 9.03 0.72 12.19
C SER A 230 7.84 -0.17 11.80
N PRO A 231 7.68 -1.37 12.39
CA PRO A 231 6.54 -2.23 12.11
C PRO A 231 5.18 -1.54 12.34
N GLU A 232 5.10 -0.63 13.30
CA GLU A 232 3.89 0.15 13.61
C GLU A 232 3.52 1.14 12.49
N ALA A 233 4.49 1.58 11.68
CA ALA A 233 4.25 2.49 10.55
C ALA A 233 3.37 1.86 9.46
N VAL A 234 3.32 0.53 9.39
CA VAL A 234 2.52 -0.24 8.42
C VAL A 234 1.42 -1.06 9.06
N ALA A 235 1.12 -0.85 10.35
CA ALA A 235 0.08 -1.63 11.04
C ALA A 235 -1.34 -1.39 10.45
N HIS A 236 -1.55 -0.26 9.77
CA HIS A 236 -2.75 0.07 8.99
C HIS A 236 -2.69 -0.42 7.54
N VAL A 237 -1.67 -1.19 7.16
CA VAL A 237 -1.51 -1.76 5.81
C VAL A 237 -1.77 -3.26 5.87
N ARG A 238 -2.53 -3.78 4.88
CA ARG A 238 -2.67 -5.23 4.66
C ARG A 238 -2.47 -5.60 3.19
N ALA A 239 -1.95 -6.79 2.91
CA ALA A 239 -1.90 -7.30 1.54
C ALA A 239 -3.29 -7.81 1.09
N ALA A 240 -3.71 -7.49 -0.13
CA ALA A 240 -4.91 -8.06 -0.73
C ALA A 240 -4.70 -9.52 -1.13
N SER A 241 -3.59 -9.77 -1.80
CA SER A 241 -3.29 -11.02 -2.48
C SER A 241 -1.78 -11.26 -2.50
N SER A 242 -1.39 -12.47 -2.92
CA SER A 242 -0.01 -12.82 -3.22
C SER A 242 0.06 -13.58 -4.54
N GLU A 243 0.87 -13.12 -5.49
CA GLU A 243 0.98 -13.60 -6.87
C GLU A 243 2.07 -14.66 -7.05
N SER A 244 2.85 -14.98 -6.02
CA SER A 244 3.88 -16.03 -6.09
C SER A 244 4.28 -16.55 -4.72
N ALA A 245 4.91 -17.72 -4.67
CA ALA A 245 5.46 -18.28 -3.43
C ALA A 245 6.48 -17.34 -2.77
N SER A 246 7.33 -16.68 -3.57
CA SER A 246 8.30 -15.69 -3.07
C SER A 246 7.61 -14.49 -2.43
N GLN A 247 6.55 -13.98 -3.07
CA GLN A 247 5.78 -12.87 -2.52
C GLN A 247 5.08 -13.27 -1.21
N THR A 248 4.55 -14.50 -1.14
CA THR A 248 3.96 -15.06 0.09
C THR A 248 5.00 -15.13 1.22
N ALA A 249 6.23 -15.56 0.94
CA ALA A 249 7.30 -15.63 1.93
C ALA A 249 7.67 -14.24 2.48
N VAL A 250 7.79 -13.24 1.59
CA VAL A 250 8.09 -11.86 1.97
C VAL A 250 6.96 -11.28 2.84
N LEU A 251 5.71 -11.50 2.46
CA LEU A 251 4.54 -11.06 3.25
C LEU A 251 4.50 -11.73 4.64
N ALA A 252 4.76 -13.03 4.71
CA ALA A 252 4.85 -13.75 5.98
C ALA A 252 5.97 -13.18 6.89
N SER A 253 7.10 -12.75 6.33
CA SER A 253 8.18 -12.08 7.10
C SER A 253 7.74 -10.77 7.76
N MET A 254 6.64 -10.17 7.30
CA MET A 254 6.04 -8.95 7.84
C MET A 254 4.75 -9.22 8.64
N GLN A 255 4.49 -10.48 8.99
CA GLN A 255 3.28 -10.92 9.69
C GLN A 255 1.98 -10.57 8.92
N GLN A 256 2.06 -10.55 7.59
CA GLN A 256 0.92 -10.28 6.73
C GLN A 256 0.26 -11.58 6.29
N GLU A 257 -1.06 -11.63 6.47
CA GLU A 257 -1.93 -12.69 5.94
C GLU A 257 -2.83 -12.07 4.86
N PRO A 258 -2.55 -12.33 3.56
CA PRO A 258 -3.35 -11.77 2.47
C PRO A 258 -4.82 -12.18 2.55
N LEU A 259 -5.72 -11.29 2.14
CA LEU A 259 -7.16 -11.56 2.15
C LEU A 259 -7.54 -12.73 1.22
N LEU A 260 -6.89 -12.81 0.05
CA LEU A 260 -7.25 -13.74 -1.01
C LEU A 260 -6.04 -14.60 -1.40
N SER A 261 -6.29 -15.89 -1.64
CA SER A 261 -5.28 -16.85 -2.11
C SER A 261 -5.05 -16.66 -3.61
N SER A 262 -3.93 -16.02 -3.97
CA SER A 262 -3.36 -15.80 -5.32
C SER A 262 -4.25 -15.36 -6.48
N PHE A 263 -3.84 -14.25 -7.12
CA PHE A 263 -4.35 -13.77 -8.41
C PHE A 263 -3.22 -13.68 -9.43
N GLU A 264 -2.69 -14.83 -9.83
CA GLU A 264 -1.69 -14.87 -10.91
C GLU A 264 -2.30 -14.44 -12.25
N GLY A 265 -1.59 -13.54 -12.95
CA GLY A 265 -1.88 -13.17 -14.34
C GLY A 265 -2.99 -12.14 -14.56
N LEU A 266 -3.56 -11.55 -13.49
CA LEU A 266 -4.47 -10.42 -13.65
C LEU A 266 -3.71 -9.10 -13.88
N PRO A 267 -4.31 -8.13 -14.60
CA PRO A 267 -3.74 -6.79 -14.69
C PRO A 267 -3.62 -6.15 -13.30
N PRO A 268 -2.55 -5.36 -13.03
CA PRO A 268 -2.34 -4.75 -11.72
C PRO A 268 -3.56 -3.97 -11.20
N GLY A 269 -3.87 -4.17 -9.92
CA GLY A 269 -5.00 -3.56 -9.24
C GLY A 269 -6.33 -4.30 -9.42
N CYS A 270 -6.42 -5.30 -10.29
CA CYS A 270 -7.64 -6.11 -10.38
C CYS A 270 -7.87 -6.91 -9.09
N GLY A 271 -6.81 -7.50 -8.51
CA GLY A 271 -6.95 -8.26 -7.26
C GLY A 271 -7.32 -7.35 -6.09
N LEU A 272 -6.84 -6.09 -6.06
CA LEU A 272 -7.30 -5.06 -5.12
C LEU A 272 -8.80 -4.80 -5.25
N ALA A 273 -9.28 -4.58 -6.47
CA ALA A 273 -10.70 -4.30 -6.70
C ALA A 273 -11.59 -5.46 -6.24
N VAL A 274 -11.14 -6.70 -6.46
CA VAL A 274 -11.82 -7.91 -5.96
C VAL A 274 -11.76 -7.98 -4.43
N ALA A 275 -10.59 -7.79 -3.83
CA ALA A 275 -10.37 -7.81 -2.39
C ALA A 275 -11.26 -6.81 -1.64
N LEU A 276 -11.27 -5.55 -2.08
CA LEU A 276 -12.11 -4.52 -1.48
C LEU A 276 -13.60 -4.86 -1.61
N SER A 277 -14.03 -5.42 -2.74
CA SER A 277 -15.41 -5.85 -2.92
C SER A 277 -15.80 -7.00 -1.99
N ALA A 278 -14.87 -7.89 -1.65
CA ALA A 278 -15.08 -9.00 -0.72
C ALA A 278 -15.21 -8.53 0.74
N LEU A 279 -14.69 -7.36 1.10
CA LEU A 279 -14.85 -6.77 2.44
C LEU A 279 -16.23 -6.16 2.67
N SER A 280 -16.92 -5.72 1.60
CA SER A 280 -18.22 -5.03 1.74
C SER A 280 -19.31 -5.87 2.43
N PRO A 281 -19.49 -7.18 2.11
CA PRO A 281 -20.40 -8.04 2.85
C PRO A 281 -19.98 -8.31 4.30
N LEU A 282 -18.68 -8.21 4.63
CA LEU A 282 -18.25 -8.40 6.03
C LEU A 282 -18.72 -7.23 6.90
N ILE A 283 -18.71 -6.02 6.35
CA ILE A 283 -19.16 -4.82 7.07
C ILE A 283 -20.65 -4.83 7.32
N SER A 284 -21.47 -5.49 6.49
CA SER A 284 -22.91 -5.63 6.79
C SER A 284 -23.19 -6.56 7.98
N LEU A 285 -22.20 -7.36 8.41
CA LEU A 285 -22.28 -8.14 9.64
C LEU A 285 -22.01 -7.28 10.88
N ALA A 286 -21.33 -6.14 10.73
CA ALA A 286 -20.86 -5.24 11.77
C ALA A 286 -21.87 -4.13 12.11
#